data_AF-A0A101WAW2-F1
#
_entry.id   AF-A0A101WAW2-F1
#
_cell.length_a   1.000
_cell.length_b   1.000
_cell.length_c   1.000
_cell.angle_alpha   90.00
_cell.angle_beta   90.00
_cell.angle_gamma   90.00
#
_symmetry.space_group_name_H-M   'P 1'
#
loop_
_entity.id
_entity.type
_entity.pdbx_description
1 polymer ?
#
loop_
_entity_poly.entity_id
_entity_poly.type
_entity_poly.pdbx_seq_one_letter_code
_entity_poly.pdbx_strand_id
1 'polypeptide(L)'
;MNSEVYFDLQATAKVDGENVNVPKVELVIFNIVGDEQLELGKVTTNAGGKARFTLKDLSSIKPDSTNTYNVEVSFAGNDAFSDASKSISFKDAAIEAKLITIDSVNYVTATLTDKSTDSLIIGQSLKVQIQRLFKNLPIGEEFNETDEDGTILVSIPEGIPGVDGILAIEVILNESDEFGTVKTIVKAPFGKPVVDESTFDERTMWSPRNKTPLFLLIFPNLLTFAMWGIIIYLITNLFKITKS
;
A
#
# COMPACT_ATOMS: atom_id res chain seq x y z
N MET A 1 -5.60 2.28 -17.79
CA MET A 1 -4.99 1.86 -16.51
C MET A 1 -4.78 0.36 -16.63
N ASN A 2 -3.57 -0.15 -16.41
CA ASN A 2 -3.36 -1.60 -16.39
C ASN A 2 -3.91 -2.12 -15.06
N SER A 3 -5.02 -2.84 -15.10
CA SER A 3 -5.55 -3.56 -13.96
C SER A 3 -4.64 -4.76 -13.72
N GLU A 4 -3.69 -4.63 -12.79
CA GLU A 4 -2.86 -5.77 -12.39
C GLU A 4 -3.72 -6.79 -11.64
N VAL A 5 -3.88 -7.96 -12.24
CA VAL A 5 -4.57 -9.11 -11.63
C VAL A 5 -3.52 -10.01 -11.01
N TYR A 6 -3.74 -10.47 -9.78
CA TYR A 6 -2.82 -11.39 -9.14
C TYR A 6 -3.56 -12.43 -8.30
N PHE A 7 -2.93 -13.59 -8.18
CA PHE A 7 -3.35 -14.69 -7.32
C PHE A 7 -2.32 -14.85 -6.20
N ASP A 8 -2.79 -14.72 -4.97
CA ASP A 8 -1.99 -15.04 -3.78
C ASP A 8 -2.17 -16.52 -3.46
N LEU A 9 -1.06 -17.24 -3.41
CA LEU A 9 -0.99 -18.69 -3.24
C LEU A 9 -0.27 -19.02 -1.94
N GLN A 10 -0.74 -20.07 -1.25
CA GLN A 10 -0.09 -20.61 -0.07
C GLN A 10 -0.03 -22.13 -0.13
N ALA A 11 1.17 -22.69 -0.01
CA ALA A 11 1.38 -24.12 0.11
C ALA A 11 1.52 -24.50 1.59
N THR A 12 0.65 -25.41 2.04
CA THR A 12 0.69 -25.97 3.39
C THR A 12 0.62 -27.49 3.31
N ALA A 13 1.30 -28.15 4.24
CA ALA A 13 1.24 -29.60 4.40
C ALA A 13 0.96 -29.93 5.86
N LYS A 14 0.33 -31.09 6.10
CA LYS A 14 0.08 -31.57 7.45
C LYS A 14 1.16 -32.58 7.83
N VAL A 15 2.01 -32.22 8.79
CA VAL A 15 3.09 -33.06 9.31
C VAL A 15 2.85 -33.28 10.80
N ASP A 16 2.80 -34.54 11.23
CA ASP A 16 2.54 -34.93 12.62
C ASP A 16 1.29 -34.28 13.26
N GLY A 17 0.28 -33.99 12.45
CA GLY A 17 -0.97 -33.38 12.89
C GLY A 17 -1.00 -31.85 12.84
N GLU A 18 0.14 -31.20 12.62
CA GLU A 18 0.26 -29.74 12.52
C GLU A 18 0.37 -29.26 11.06
N ASN A 19 -0.21 -28.09 10.77
CA ASN A 19 -0.08 -27.46 9.46
C ASN A 19 1.23 -26.68 9.39
N VAL A 20 2.13 -27.12 8.52
CA VAL A 20 3.40 -26.47 8.23
C VAL A 20 3.37 -25.80 6.86
N ASN A 21 3.94 -24.60 6.76
CA ASN A 21 4.11 -23.93 5.47
C ASN A 21 5.22 -24.63 4.68
N VAL A 22 4.99 -24.83 3.38
CA VAL A 22 5.93 -25.57 2.52
C VAL A 22 6.71 -24.60 1.62
N PRO A 23 7.99 -24.32 1.94
CA PRO A 23 8.81 -23.41 1.14
C PRO A 23 9.40 -24.10 -0.09
N LYS A 24 9.75 -23.29 -1.11
CA LYS A 24 10.50 -23.70 -2.31
C LYS A 24 9.83 -24.82 -3.12
N VAL A 25 8.51 -24.87 -3.16
CA VAL A 25 7.76 -25.75 -4.08
C VAL A 25 7.33 -24.99 -5.33
N GLU A 26 7.45 -25.65 -6.49
CA GLU A 26 6.98 -25.14 -7.77
C GLU A 26 5.49 -25.45 -7.93
N LEU A 27 4.68 -24.41 -8.08
CA LEU A 27 3.25 -24.49 -8.37
C LEU A 27 3.04 -24.13 -9.83
N VAL A 28 2.23 -24.92 -10.53
CA VAL A 28 1.84 -24.66 -11.92
C VAL A 28 0.40 -24.14 -11.92
N ILE A 29 0.17 -23.05 -12.63
CA ILE A 29 -1.13 -22.39 -12.72
C ILE A 29 -1.72 -22.66 -14.10
N PHE A 30 -2.99 -23.05 -14.12
CA PHE A 30 -3.75 -23.38 -15.31
C PHE A 30 -5.05 -22.57 -15.38
N ASN A 31 -5.47 -22.22 -16.59
CA ASN A 31 -6.82 -21.76 -16.90
C ASN A 31 -7.63 -22.93 -17.46
N ILE A 32 -8.77 -23.23 -16.84
CA ILE A 32 -9.66 -24.33 -17.23
C ILE A 32 -10.81 -23.75 -18.07
N VAL A 33 -10.97 -24.27 -19.29
CA VAL A 33 -12.02 -23.84 -20.22
C VAL A 33 -12.73 -25.08 -20.76
N GLY A 34 -13.90 -25.41 -20.19
CA GLY A 34 -14.56 -26.68 -20.48
C GLY A 34 -13.66 -27.85 -20.07
N ASP A 35 -13.31 -28.70 -21.03
CA ASP A 35 -12.41 -29.85 -20.81
C ASP A 35 -10.93 -29.51 -21.11
N GLU A 36 -10.62 -28.29 -21.54
CA GLU A 36 -9.25 -27.86 -21.85
C GLU A 36 -8.55 -27.26 -20.63
N GLN A 37 -7.30 -27.66 -20.40
CA GLN A 37 -6.42 -27.13 -19.37
C GLN A 37 -5.25 -26.37 -20.03
N LEU A 38 -5.23 -25.04 -19.89
CA LEU A 38 -4.23 -24.17 -20.51
C LEU A 38 -3.23 -23.70 -19.45
N GLU A 39 -1.95 -24.05 -19.59
CA GLU A 39 -0.89 -23.58 -18.68
C GLU A 39 -0.68 -22.08 -18.82
N LEU A 40 -0.80 -21.34 -17.70
CA LEU A 40 -0.56 -19.90 -17.62
C LEU A 40 0.88 -19.60 -17.23
N GLY A 41 1.47 -20.46 -16.40
CA GLY A 41 2.84 -20.31 -15.94
C GLY A 41 3.08 -21.00 -14.60
N LYS A 42 4.24 -20.68 -14.01
CA LYS A 42 4.73 -21.34 -12.81
C LYS A 42 5.22 -20.31 -11.80
N VAL A 43 5.12 -20.65 -10.51
CA VAL A 43 5.65 -19.83 -9.42
C VAL A 43 6.21 -20.71 -8.32
N THR A 44 7.29 -20.25 -7.68
CA THR A 44 7.91 -20.95 -6.55
C THR A 44 7.54 -20.27 -5.24
N THR A 45 7.19 -21.05 -4.21
CA THR A 45 6.91 -20.50 -2.88
C THR A 45 8.15 -20.00 -2.16
N ASN A 46 7.99 -18.91 -1.41
CA ASN A 46 9.04 -18.33 -0.58
C ASN A 46 9.25 -19.11 0.73
N ALA A 47 10.13 -18.62 1.61
CA ALA A 47 10.42 -19.25 2.90
C ALA A 47 9.19 -19.39 3.83
N GLY A 48 8.15 -18.56 3.64
CA GLY A 48 6.89 -18.65 4.36
C GLY A 48 5.83 -19.53 3.68
N GLY A 49 6.20 -20.27 2.62
CA GLY A 49 5.27 -21.09 1.84
C GLY A 49 4.28 -20.30 1.00
N LYS A 50 4.53 -19.01 0.75
CA LYS A 50 3.65 -18.12 -0.02
C LYS A 50 4.25 -17.80 -1.39
N ALA A 51 3.40 -17.62 -2.39
CA ALA A 51 3.75 -17.19 -3.72
C ALA A 51 2.70 -16.21 -4.27
N ARG A 52 3.10 -15.34 -5.19
CA ARG A 52 2.17 -14.47 -5.93
C ARG A 52 2.38 -14.68 -7.42
N PHE A 53 1.30 -14.99 -8.12
CA PHE A 53 1.29 -15.08 -9.59
C PHE A 53 0.54 -13.87 -10.15
N THR A 54 1.19 -13.09 -11.01
CA THR A 54 0.61 -11.86 -11.58
C THR A 54 0.30 -12.04 -13.05
N LEU A 55 -0.91 -11.67 -13.44
CA LEU A 55 -1.35 -11.54 -14.83
C LEU A 55 -1.35 -10.06 -15.23
N LYS A 56 -1.06 -9.80 -16.50
CA LYS A 56 -1.09 -8.44 -17.05
C LYS A 56 -2.52 -7.87 -17.07
N ASP A 57 -3.48 -8.73 -17.40
CA ASP A 57 -4.91 -8.43 -17.58
C ASP A 57 -5.68 -9.76 -17.66
N LEU A 58 -6.97 -9.77 -17.29
CA LEU A 58 -7.92 -10.87 -17.50
C LEU A 58 -8.04 -11.28 -18.96
N SER A 59 -7.74 -10.41 -19.93
CA SER A 59 -7.65 -10.81 -21.35
C SER A 59 -6.59 -11.89 -21.64
N SER A 60 -5.68 -12.14 -20.69
CA SER A 60 -4.67 -13.22 -20.78
C SER A 60 -5.25 -14.61 -20.50
N ILE A 61 -6.46 -14.68 -19.95
CA ILE A 61 -7.19 -15.91 -19.66
C ILE A 61 -8.53 -15.90 -20.39
N LYS A 62 -9.12 -17.09 -20.55
CA LYS A 62 -10.40 -17.25 -21.24
C LYS A 62 -11.45 -17.69 -20.23
N PRO A 63 -12.63 -17.07 -20.21
CA PRO A 63 -13.73 -17.55 -19.41
C PRO A 63 -14.40 -18.76 -20.07
N ASP A 64 -15.25 -19.45 -19.31
CA ASP A 64 -16.15 -20.48 -19.80
C ASP A 64 -17.41 -19.89 -20.47
N SER A 65 -18.34 -20.76 -20.87
CA SER A 65 -19.61 -20.35 -21.51
C SER A 65 -20.53 -19.52 -20.60
N THR A 66 -20.26 -19.46 -19.31
CA THR A 66 -21.01 -18.66 -18.32
C THR A 66 -20.30 -17.35 -17.97
N ASN A 67 -19.24 -17.00 -18.71
CA ASN A 67 -18.35 -15.86 -18.43
C ASN A 67 -17.62 -15.98 -17.07
N THR A 68 -17.44 -17.20 -16.57
CA THR A 68 -16.70 -17.47 -15.33
C THR A 68 -15.27 -17.88 -15.68
N TYR A 69 -14.29 -17.29 -15.00
CA TYR A 69 -12.89 -17.68 -15.10
C TYR A 69 -12.60 -18.78 -14.09
N ASN A 70 -12.03 -19.89 -14.57
CA ASN A 70 -11.68 -21.03 -13.73
C ASN A 70 -10.17 -21.18 -13.72
N VAL A 71 -9.55 -21.00 -12.57
CA VAL A 71 -8.09 -21.11 -12.41
C VAL A 71 -7.79 -22.26 -11.47
N GLU A 72 -6.93 -23.18 -11.92
CA GLU A 72 -6.42 -24.27 -11.11
C GLU A 72 -4.93 -24.08 -10.84
N VAL A 73 -4.56 -24.34 -9.59
CA VAL A 73 -3.17 -24.41 -9.15
C VAL A 73 -2.87 -25.85 -8.81
N SER A 74 -1.83 -26.40 -9.42
CA SER A 74 -1.41 -27.79 -9.22
C SER A 74 0.04 -27.87 -8.77
N PHE A 75 0.28 -28.79 -7.85
CA PHE A 75 1.58 -29.23 -7.39
C PHE A 75 1.73 -30.70 -7.74
N ALA A 76 2.75 -31.03 -8.53
CA ALA A 76 2.96 -32.39 -9.05
C ALA A 76 3.48 -33.40 -8.00
N GLY A 77 3.72 -32.97 -6.76
CA GLY A 77 4.34 -33.80 -5.74
C GLY A 77 5.87 -33.81 -5.82
N ASN A 78 6.51 -34.26 -4.74
CA ASN A 78 7.93 -34.56 -4.68
C ASN A 78 8.19 -35.70 -3.66
N ASP A 79 9.45 -36.02 -3.40
CA ASP A 79 9.82 -37.10 -2.45
C ASP A 79 9.30 -36.87 -1.01
N ALA A 80 8.97 -35.62 -0.65
CA ALA A 80 8.54 -35.24 0.70
C ALA A 80 7.02 -35.03 0.82
N PHE A 81 6.34 -34.63 -0.26
CA PHE A 81 4.93 -34.24 -0.24
C PHE A 81 4.19 -34.83 -1.44
N SER A 82 2.96 -35.30 -1.21
CA SER A 82 2.09 -35.76 -2.29
C SER A 82 1.70 -34.62 -3.22
N ASP A 83 1.22 -34.99 -4.40
CA ASP A 83 0.57 -34.06 -5.30
C ASP A 83 -0.68 -33.43 -4.65
N ALA A 84 -1.03 -32.23 -5.11
CA ALA A 84 -2.20 -31.50 -4.65
C ALA A 84 -2.64 -30.50 -5.72
N SER A 85 -3.95 -30.30 -5.87
CA SER A 85 -4.49 -29.22 -6.68
C SER A 85 -5.61 -28.47 -5.95
N LYS A 86 -5.82 -27.22 -6.35
CA LYS A 86 -6.88 -26.35 -5.84
C LYS A 86 -7.36 -25.47 -6.99
N SER A 87 -8.66 -25.38 -7.19
CA SER A 87 -9.27 -24.47 -8.15
C SER A 87 -10.01 -23.33 -7.47
N ILE A 88 -10.13 -22.22 -8.20
CA ILE A 88 -10.97 -21.07 -7.88
C ILE A 88 -11.73 -20.65 -9.13
N SER A 89 -12.98 -20.22 -8.93
CA SER A 89 -13.84 -19.71 -9.99
C SER A 89 -14.28 -18.30 -9.62
N PHE A 90 -14.22 -17.36 -10.57
CA PHE A 90 -14.62 -15.97 -10.33
C PHE A 90 -15.11 -15.31 -11.62
N LYS A 91 -15.90 -14.25 -11.49
CA LYS A 91 -16.36 -13.38 -12.59
C LYS A 91 -15.62 -12.05 -12.58
N ASP A 92 -15.62 -11.37 -13.73
CA ASP A 92 -15.05 -10.03 -13.84
C ASP A 92 -16.03 -8.96 -13.35
N ALA A 93 -15.57 -8.07 -12.48
CA ALA A 93 -16.31 -6.92 -12.02
C ALA A 93 -15.43 -5.67 -11.99
N ALA A 94 -16.06 -4.53 -12.20
CA ALA A 94 -15.40 -3.23 -12.20
C ALA A 94 -16.04 -2.29 -11.19
N ILE A 95 -15.19 -1.50 -10.52
CA ILE A 95 -15.62 -0.39 -9.66
C ILE A 95 -15.25 0.91 -10.36
N GLU A 96 -16.25 1.71 -10.72
CA GLU A 96 -16.05 3.07 -11.19
C GLU A 96 -16.25 4.06 -10.04
N ALA A 97 -15.17 4.68 -9.57
CA ALA A 97 -15.23 5.68 -8.50
C ALA A 97 -15.15 7.12 -9.07
N LYS A 98 -16.05 7.99 -8.62
CA LYS A 98 -16.12 9.42 -8.98
C LYS A 98 -16.18 10.28 -7.73
N LEU A 99 -15.79 11.54 -7.88
CA LEU A 99 -15.85 12.54 -6.82
C LEU A 99 -16.97 13.51 -7.13
N ILE A 100 -17.82 13.77 -6.14
CA ILE A 100 -18.94 14.71 -6.27
C ILE A 100 -18.97 15.64 -5.05
N THR A 101 -19.44 16.87 -5.25
CA THR A 101 -19.60 17.85 -4.17
C THR A 101 -21.06 18.24 -4.09
N ILE A 102 -21.67 18.05 -2.91
CA ILE A 102 -23.07 18.37 -2.62
C ILE A 102 -23.07 19.26 -1.38
N ASP A 103 -23.66 20.45 -1.49
CA ASP A 103 -23.80 21.40 -0.37
C ASP A 103 -22.48 21.71 0.38
N SER A 104 -21.39 21.88 -0.38
CA SER A 104 -20.02 22.11 0.13
C SER A 104 -19.35 20.91 0.82
N VAL A 105 -20.01 19.76 0.88
CA VAL A 105 -19.41 18.51 1.37
C VAL A 105 -18.92 17.68 0.18
N ASN A 106 -17.70 17.17 0.28
CA ASN A 106 -17.12 16.31 -0.74
C ASN A 106 -17.47 14.85 -0.46
N TYR A 107 -17.87 14.13 -1.51
CA TYR A 107 -18.22 12.73 -1.47
C TYR A 107 -17.43 11.95 -2.51
N VAL A 108 -17.21 10.68 -2.21
CA VAL A 108 -16.82 9.68 -3.19
C VAL A 108 -18.05 8.82 -3.46
N THR A 109 -18.39 8.72 -4.74
CA THR A 109 -19.38 7.79 -5.24
C THR A 109 -18.68 6.65 -5.96
N ALA A 110 -19.14 5.42 -5.78
CA ALA A 110 -18.59 4.28 -6.49
C ALA A 110 -19.71 3.36 -6.96
N THR A 111 -19.65 3.00 -8.24
CA THR A 111 -20.62 2.11 -8.89
C THR A 111 -19.95 0.79 -9.18
N LEU A 112 -20.59 -0.32 -8.77
CA LEU A 112 -20.12 -1.68 -8.98
C LEU A 112 -20.87 -2.31 -10.16
N THR A 113 -20.12 -2.79 -11.15
CA THR A 113 -20.68 -3.37 -12.39
C THR A 113 -20.08 -4.74 -12.65
N ASP A 114 -20.93 -5.72 -12.93
CA ASP A 114 -20.52 -7.02 -13.45
C ASP A 114 -20.14 -6.86 -14.93
N LYS A 115 -18.88 -7.13 -15.28
CA LYS A 115 -18.41 -7.02 -16.67
C LYS A 115 -18.84 -8.18 -17.55
N SER A 116 -19.30 -9.28 -16.96
CA SER A 116 -19.79 -10.44 -17.68
C SER A 116 -21.19 -10.23 -18.28
N THR A 117 -22.05 -9.53 -17.55
CA THR A 117 -23.45 -9.27 -17.91
C THR A 117 -23.73 -7.80 -18.21
N ASP A 118 -22.76 -6.91 -17.97
CA ASP A 118 -22.89 -5.45 -18.02
C ASP A 118 -24.02 -4.93 -17.12
N SER A 119 -24.27 -5.62 -16.00
CA SER A 119 -25.32 -5.29 -15.04
C SER A 119 -24.76 -4.68 -13.76
N LEU A 120 -25.55 -3.80 -13.13
CA LEU A 120 -25.24 -3.22 -11.83
C LEU A 120 -25.35 -4.28 -10.73
N ILE A 121 -24.44 -4.25 -9.77
CA ILE A 121 -24.40 -5.18 -8.64
C ILE A 121 -24.95 -4.48 -7.39
N ILE A 122 -26.07 -4.99 -6.88
CA ILE A 122 -26.84 -4.43 -5.76
C ILE A 122 -26.59 -5.24 -4.48
N GLY A 123 -26.60 -4.59 -3.31
CA GLY A 123 -26.49 -5.24 -2.01
C GLY A 123 -25.09 -5.79 -1.68
N GLN A 124 -24.05 -5.34 -2.37
CA GLN A 124 -22.66 -5.71 -2.05
C GLN A 124 -22.02 -4.65 -1.16
N SER A 125 -21.27 -5.10 -0.17
CA SER A 125 -20.56 -4.23 0.77
C SER A 125 -19.22 -3.77 0.21
N LEU A 126 -19.10 -2.46 0.01
CA LEU A 126 -17.86 -1.81 -0.40
C LEU A 126 -17.22 -1.07 0.76
N LYS A 127 -15.89 -1.22 0.86
CA LYS A 127 -15.05 -0.52 1.83
C LYS A 127 -14.35 0.65 1.16
N VAL A 128 -14.48 1.83 1.76
CA VAL A 128 -13.81 3.05 1.30
C VAL A 128 -12.71 3.43 2.27
N GLN A 129 -11.50 3.65 1.77
CA GLN A 129 -10.35 3.99 2.61
C GLN A 129 -9.37 4.92 1.91
N ILE A 130 -8.59 5.67 2.68
CA ILE A 130 -7.54 6.55 2.17
C ILE A 130 -6.20 5.86 2.36
N GLN A 131 -5.40 5.77 1.30
CA GLN A 131 -4.08 5.14 1.35
C GLN A 131 -3.14 5.91 2.28
N ARG A 132 -2.48 5.18 3.17
CA ARG A 132 -1.50 5.69 4.14
C ARG A 132 -0.29 4.77 4.19
N LEU A 133 0.81 5.27 4.73
CA LEU A 133 2.08 4.54 4.75
C LEU A 133 2.01 3.21 5.53
N PHE A 134 1.34 3.19 6.69
CA PHE A 134 1.33 2.02 7.58
C PHE A 134 0.00 1.25 7.57
N LYS A 135 -1.12 1.98 7.56
CA LYS A 135 -2.46 1.40 7.59
C LYS A 135 -3.43 2.36 6.94
N ASN A 136 -4.15 1.88 5.93
CA ASN A 136 -5.17 2.67 5.26
C ASN A 136 -6.22 3.17 6.26
N LEU A 137 -6.67 4.41 6.06
CA LEU A 137 -7.63 5.07 6.92
C LEU A 137 -9.04 4.81 6.36
N PRO A 138 -9.87 3.95 6.97
CA PRO A 138 -11.25 3.78 6.54
C PRO A 138 -12.03 5.10 6.71
N ILE A 139 -12.92 5.38 5.76
CA ILE A 139 -13.84 6.53 5.81
C ILE A 139 -15.27 6.05 5.57
N GLY A 140 -16.24 6.71 6.20
CA GLY A 140 -17.64 6.28 6.17
C GLY A 140 -17.93 5.09 7.08
N GLU A 141 -18.97 4.34 6.74
CA GLU A 141 -19.33 3.11 7.42
C GLU A 141 -18.37 1.97 7.05
N GLU A 142 -18.24 0.98 7.93
CA GLU A 142 -17.33 -0.16 7.71
C GLU A 142 -17.75 -0.98 6.48
N PHE A 143 -19.05 -1.06 6.22
CA PHE A 143 -19.67 -1.75 5.10
C PHE A 143 -20.68 -0.81 4.46
N ASN A 144 -20.38 -0.29 3.27
CA ASN A 144 -21.32 0.55 2.51
C ASN A 144 -21.99 -0.36 1.47
N GLU A 145 -23.25 -0.70 1.67
CA GLU A 145 -24.01 -1.54 0.75
C GLU A 145 -24.39 -0.77 -0.51
N THR A 146 -24.24 -1.40 -1.68
CA THR A 146 -24.68 -0.81 -2.94
C THR A 146 -26.21 -0.71 -3.01
N ASP A 147 -26.69 0.48 -3.39
CA ASP A 147 -28.11 0.78 -3.54
C ASP A 147 -28.74 0.15 -4.80
N GLU A 148 -30.00 0.52 -5.09
CA GLU A 148 -30.74 0.03 -6.28
C GLU A 148 -30.03 0.38 -7.61
N ASP A 149 -29.19 1.41 -7.62
CA ASP A 149 -28.36 1.83 -8.75
C ASP A 149 -26.94 1.22 -8.70
N GLY A 150 -26.70 0.23 -7.83
CA GLY A 150 -25.41 -0.43 -7.67
C GLY A 150 -24.31 0.51 -7.15
N THR A 151 -24.70 1.59 -6.47
CA THR A 151 -23.83 2.71 -6.13
C THR A 151 -23.75 2.89 -4.61
N ILE A 152 -22.61 3.39 -4.15
CA ILE A 152 -22.43 3.88 -2.78
C ILE A 152 -22.14 5.38 -2.79
N LEU A 153 -22.46 6.05 -1.68
CA LEU A 153 -22.12 7.45 -1.46
C LEU A 153 -21.49 7.62 -0.08
N VAL A 154 -20.20 7.98 -0.05
CA VAL A 154 -19.44 8.14 1.20
C VAL A 154 -18.88 9.55 1.31
N SER A 155 -19.14 10.22 2.44
CA SER A 155 -18.60 11.55 2.71
C SER A 155 -17.11 11.49 3.00
N ILE A 156 -16.37 12.46 2.49
CA ILE A 156 -14.92 12.62 2.72
C ILE A 156 -14.74 13.60 3.87
N PRO A 157 -14.22 13.16 5.03
CA PRO A 157 -13.99 14.07 6.15
C PRO A 157 -12.98 15.17 5.79
N GLU A 158 -13.20 16.37 6.30
CA GLU A 158 -12.29 17.50 6.11
C GLU A 158 -11.02 17.38 6.97
N GLY A 159 -9.98 18.14 6.59
CA GLY A 159 -8.75 18.26 7.37
C GLY A 159 -7.79 17.07 7.26
N ILE A 160 -8.12 16.08 6.42
CA ILE A 160 -7.28 14.92 6.18
C ILE A 160 -6.00 15.37 5.44
N PRO A 161 -4.79 15.12 5.99
CA PRO A 161 -3.56 15.54 5.34
C PRO A 161 -3.30 14.69 4.09
N GLY A 162 -2.87 15.31 3.00
CA GLY A 162 -2.51 14.67 1.73
C GLY A 162 -1.19 15.22 1.20
N VAL A 163 -0.48 14.40 0.42
CA VAL A 163 0.70 14.86 -0.32
C VAL A 163 0.20 15.85 -1.37
N ASP A 164 0.68 17.09 -1.31
CA ASP A 164 0.18 18.21 -2.13
C ASP A 164 -1.34 18.43 -2.05
N GLY A 165 -1.97 18.03 -0.93
CA GLY A 165 -3.42 18.10 -0.76
C GLY A 165 -4.20 17.04 -1.55
N ILE A 166 -3.50 16.06 -2.14
CA ILE A 166 -4.13 14.94 -2.86
C ILE A 166 -4.31 13.76 -1.91
N LEU A 167 -5.53 13.24 -1.85
CA LEU A 167 -5.92 12.03 -1.15
C LEU A 167 -6.09 10.90 -2.16
N ALA A 168 -5.35 9.81 -2.01
CA ALA A 168 -5.59 8.59 -2.78
C ALA A 168 -6.67 7.77 -2.06
N ILE A 169 -7.90 7.88 -2.56
CA ILE A 169 -9.06 7.17 -2.01
C ILE A 169 -9.17 5.85 -2.76
N GLU A 170 -9.19 4.76 -2.02
CA GLU A 170 -9.31 3.39 -2.50
C GLU A 170 -10.70 2.86 -2.12
N VAL A 171 -11.42 2.32 -3.11
CA VAL A 171 -12.70 1.64 -2.93
C VAL A 171 -12.50 0.17 -3.23
N ILE A 172 -12.92 -0.70 -2.31
CA ILE A 172 -12.63 -2.13 -2.33
C ILE A 172 -13.92 -2.93 -2.13
N LEU A 173 -14.19 -3.85 -3.05
CA LEU A 173 -15.00 -5.04 -2.78
C LEU A 173 -14.09 -6.11 -2.21
N ASN A 174 -14.31 -6.52 -0.96
CA ASN A 174 -13.40 -7.43 -0.27
C ASN A 174 -13.92 -8.87 -0.33
N GLU A 175 -13.08 -9.78 -0.83
CA GLU A 175 -13.30 -11.24 -0.79
C GLU A 175 -14.74 -11.69 -1.14
N SER A 176 -15.29 -11.16 -2.24
CA SER A 176 -16.57 -11.64 -2.75
C SER A 176 -16.43 -13.08 -3.26
N ASP A 177 -17.38 -13.94 -2.90
CA ASP A 177 -17.41 -15.33 -3.39
C ASP A 177 -17.49 -15.41 -4.93
N GLU A 178 -18.15 -14.43 -5.57
CA GLU A 178 -18.33 -14.41 -7.03
C GLU A 178 -17.25 -13.61 -7.77
N PHE A 179 -16.78 -12.50 -7.20
CA PHE A 179 -15.92 -11.54 -7.91
C PHE A 179 -14.50 -11.44 -7.33
N GLY A 180 -14.24 -12.08 -6.19
CA GLY A 180 -12.99 -11.93 -5.45
C GLY A 180 -12.81 -10.52 -4.89
N THR A 181 -11.56 -10.05 -4.87
CA THR A 181 -11.22 -8.71 -4.38
C THR A 181 -11.04 -7.75 -5.55
N VAL A 182 -11.94 -6.77 -5.68
CA VAL A 182 -11.88 -5.73 -6.71
C VAL A 182 -11.56 -4.41 -6.04
N LYS A 183 -10.58 -3.66 -6.57
CA LYS A 183 -10.16 -2.38 -6.02
C LYS A 183 -9.98 -1.32 -7.10
N THR A 184 -10.33 -0.09 -6.77
CA THR A 184 -10.04 1.08 -7.61
C THR A 184 -9.51 2.22 -6.76
N ILE A 185 -8.68 3.08 -7.35
CA ILE A 185 -8.07 4.22 -6.65
C ILE A 185 -8.42 5.49 -7.42
N VAL A 186 -9.04 6.45 -6.71
CA VAL A 186 -9.34 7.79 -7.20
C VAL A 186 -8.51 8.82 -6.45
N LYS A 187 -7.96 9.80 -7.19
CA LYS A 187 -7.18 10.90 -6.61
C LYS A 187 -8.09 12.09 -6.36
N ALA A 188 -8.25 12.46 -5.09
CA ALA A 188 -9.13 13.53 -4.65
C ALA A 188 -8.33 14.74 -4.14
N PRO A 189 -8.45 15.94 -4.74
CA PRO A 189 -7.72 17.15 -4.33
C PRO A 189 -8.40 17.87 -3.15
N PHE A 190 -8.90 17.12 -2.17
CA PHE A 190 -9.62 17.65 -1.00
C PHE A 190 -8.81 17.55 0.30
N GLY A 191 -7.57 17.09 0.22
CA GLY A 191 -6.69 16.96 1.36
C GLY A 191 -6.08 18.30 1.77
N LYS A 192 -5.70 18.39 3.04
CA LYS A 192 -4.86 19.48 3.53
C LYS A 192 -3.42 19.22 3.06
N PRO A 193 -2.76 20.16 2.36
CA PRO A 193 -1.38 19.98 1.96
C PRO A 193 -0.49 19.86 3.20
N VAL A 194 0.33 18.81 3.24
CA VAL A 194 1.40 18.68 4.23
C VAL A 194 2.54 19.60 3.78
N VAL A 195 2.70 20.71 4.48
CA VAL A 195 3.89 21.55 4.33
C VAL A 195 5.00 20.92 5.14
N ASP A 196 6.14 20.67 4.51
CA ASP A 196 7.32 20.18 5.21
C ASP A 196 7.85 21.30 6.13
N GLU A 197 7.71 21.13 7.45
CA GLU A 197 8.31 22.01 8.45
C GLU A 197 9.76 21.60 8.74
N SER A 198 10.54 21.36 7.68
CA SER A 198 11.94 20.99 7.81
C SER A 198 12.78 22.20 8.22
N THR A 199 13.29 22.16 9.44
CA THR A 199 14.28 23.13 9.94
C THR A 199 15.70 22.81 9.46
N PHE A 200 15.86 21.88 8.51
CA PHE A 200 17.16 21.40 8.05
C PHE A 200 18.03 22.55 7.53
N ASP A 201 17.50 23.52 6.78
CA ASP A 201 18.29 24.63 6.24
C ASP A 201 18.35 25.88 7.13
N GLU A 202 17.66 25.84 8.27
CA GLU A 202 17.63 26.91 9.28
C GLU A 202 18.80 26.80 10.26
N ARG A 203 19.09 27.83 11.06
CA ARG A 203 20.15 27.76 12.08
C ARG A 203 19.65 27.16 13.39
N THR A 204 19.31 25.87 13.38
CA THR A 204 18.79 25.15 14.57
C THR A 204 19.75 24.06 15.04
N MET A 205 19.47 23.48 16.21
CA MET A 205 20.27 22.39 16.79
C MET A 205 20.26 21.10 15.95
N TRP A 206 19.31 20.98 15.02
CA TRP A 206 19.08 19.77 14.20
C TRP A 206 19.48 19.95 12.74
N SER A 207 20.07 21.10 12.42
CA SER A 207 20.48 21.48 11.07
C SER A 207 21.93 21.02 10.78
N PRO A 208 22.34 20.90 9.51
CA PRO A 208 23.69 20.48 9.14
C PRO A 208 24.77 21.38 9.72
N ARG A 209 26.02 20.89 9.74
CA ARG A 209 27.17 21.58 10.35
C ARG A 209 27.37 23.03 9.86
N ASN A 210 27.04 23.34 8.60
CA ASN A 210 27.16 24.70 8.05
C ASN A 210 26.08 25.67 8.58
N LYS A 211 25.04 25.17 9.25
CA LYS A 211 23.93 25.91 9.80
C LYS A 211 23.89 25.86 11.34
N THR A 212 25.02 25.67 12.01
CA THR A 212 25.05 25.69 13.49
C THR A 212 24.49 27.01 14.06
N PRO A 213 23.66 26.97 15.12
CA PRO A 213 23.14 28.18 15.78
C PRO A 213 24.25 29.14 16.19
N LEU A 214 24.02 30.44 16.00
CA LEU A 214 25.04 31.47 16.24
C LEU A 214 25.53 31.50 17.69
N PHE A 215 24.65 31.26 18.66
CA PHE A 215 25.05 31.27 20.07
C PHE A 215 26.07 30.17 20.39
N LEU A 216 25.96 28.98 19.77
CA LEU A 216 26.94 27.91 19.91
C LEU A 216 28.28 28.22 19.24
N LEU A 217 28.30 29.14 18.27
CA LEU A 217 29.55 29.63 17.70
C LEU A 217 30.12 30.77 18.56
N ILE A 218 29.29 31.70 19.01
CA ILE A 218 29.75 32.91 19.69
C ILE A 218 30.24 32.60 21.11
N PHE A 219 29.43 31.92 21.94
CA PHE A 219 29.76 31.75 23.36
C PHE A 219 31.04 30.93 23.60
N PRO A 220 31.24 29.75 22.99
CA PRO A 220 32.44 28.96 23.22
C PRO A 220 33.71 29.65 22.69
N ASN A 221 33.63 30.31 21.53
CA ASN A 221 34.76 31.04 20.97
C ASN A 221 35.11 32.27 21.82
N LEU A 222 34.12 33.01 22.32
CA LEU A 222 34.34 34.14 23.22
C LEU A 222 34.98 33.70 24.54
N LEU A 223 34.53 32.58 25.11
CA LEU A 223 35.10 31.98 26.32
C LEU A 223 36.55 31.54 26.08
N THR A 224 36.83 30.95 24.92
CA THR A 224 38.18 30.58 24.49
C THR A 224 39.08 31.82 24.35
N PHE A 225 38.59 32.89 23.70
CA PHE A 225 39.32 34.15 23.57
C PHE A 225 39.62 34.80 24.93
N ALA A 226 38.65 34.80 25.85
CA ALA A 226 38.82 35.34 27.19
C ALA A 226 39.91 34.58 27.97
N MET A 227 39.91 33.26 27.89
CA MET A 227 40.94 32.40 28.50
C MET A 227 42.33 32.68 27.93
N TRP A 228 42.47 32.79 26.61
CA TRP A 228 43.73 33.17 25.96
C TRP A 228 44.20 34.58 26.38
N GLY A 229 43.28 35.53 26.51
CA GLY A 229 43.60 36.88 26.98
C GLY A 229 44.23 36.89 28.37
N ILE A 230 43.71 36.09 29.30
CA ILE A 230 44.28 35.93 30.65
C ILE A 230 45.67 35.30 30.59
N ILE A 231 45.85 34.26 29.78
CA ILE A 231 47.16 33.59 29.63
C ILE A 231 48.20 34.58 29.09
N ILE A 232 47.88 35.33 28.03
CA ILE A 232 48.78 36.33 27.45
C ILE A 232 49.10 37.43 28.47
N TYR A 233 48.10 37.91 29.22
CA TYR A 233 48.31 38.88 30.29
C TYR A 233 49.29 38.36 31.35
N LEU A 234 49.14 37.12 31.82
CA LEU A 234 50.06 36.51 32.79
C LEU A 234 51.48 36.38 32.24
N ILE A 235 51.62 35.95 30.97
CA ILE A 235 52.92 35.84 30.30
C ILE A 235 53.60 37.21 30.20
N THR A 236 52.89 38.27 29.78
CA THR A 236 53.47 39.62 29.66
C THR A 236 53.88 40.20 31.02
N ASN A 237 53.11 39.92 32.07
CA ASN A 237 53.49 40.30 33.44
C ASN A 237 54.73 39.54 33.92
N LEU A 238 54.84 38.24 33.61
CA LEU A 238 56.03 37.46 33.95
C LEU A 238 57.29 38.03 33.26
N PHE A 239 57.20 38.39 31.98
CA PHE A 239 58.31 39.04 31.26
C PHE A 239 58.65 40.43 31.79
N LYS A 240 57.67 41.20 32.30
CA LYS A 240 57.94 42.48 32.96
C LYS A 240 58.71 42.28 34.26
N ILE A 241 58.37 41.26 35.04
CA ILE A 241 59.03 40.96 36.31
C ILE A 241 60.46 40.45 36.07
N THR A 242 60.69 39.58 35.10
CA THR A 242 62.04 39.04 34.82
C THR A 242 63.02 40.05 34.19
N LYS A 243 62.50 41.17 33.67
CA LYS A 243 63.31 42.26 33.11
C LYS A 243 63.54 43.41 34.09
N SER A 244 62.91 43.35 35.28
CA SER A 244 63.20 44.23 36.42
C SER A 244 64.24 43.59 37.34
#